data_AF-A0A8J6IC43-F1
#
_entry.id   AF-A0A8J6IC43-F1
#
_cell.length_a   1.000
_cell.length_b   1.000
_cell.length_c   1.000
_cell.angle_alpha   90.00
_cell.angle_beta   90.00
_cell.angle_gamma   90.00
#
_symmetry.space_group_name_H-M   'P 1'
#
loop_
_entity.id
_entity.type
_entity.pdbx_description
1 polymer ?
#
loop_
_entity_poly.entity_id
_entity_poly.type
_entity_poly.pdbx_seq_one_letter_code
_entity_poly.pdbx_strand_id
1 'polypeptide(L)'
;MTITANPSVRQVLAQVVRDPDYDAIAHKPVWQLPHLALTAGSWALFIGSTWAYLAGNLPLIAMLVLNQLAFYACFTPLHDAVHNAASGSQRVNDAIGTISGTMLLPGITTPVYRTLHMEHHRWVGDRNRDPDHLFVHAPKQVLPLAFAGPEWVWAHWWLTKLWKTRSRAENLRFTAMIVVYVGMYVGFLASPYRWDFVLCWLIPHWLGFLVLVYVFAHIQHPDESTWQVAPFQSTVEVRGTMAGKVYWLGQTDHCIHHAMPHVPFHKYHRVWDLSDSILRKQGIPERGLFRGPEPFDIPRRAYDTTVAARVVSAADVGAGVRSFELEGIDGSLPPFTPGAHVDLHLPSGRVRQYSLCGPADLAASVGSVGVRYRIAVKALADGRGGSLEVHETLRVGEVVTVSAPRNNFSLVPAARYELVAAGIGITPLLSFAHHLHAAGTPFTLHVCAHDEASVPFGAALAELPFAASIQVHTPGRGFSLERAVGRWAGDSAVYVCGPAGFMDALGDEAARLEYPIDALHRESFTAGVIDLTDSRPFELVLGRSGRTFQIPADRQALDVLAEHDVAVPWSCSQGVCGTCITPVLEGEIEHRDAVLSPEVRASNCAMTLCVSRAKGDRIVLDL
;
A
#
# COMPACT_ATOMS: atom_id res chain seq x y z
N MET A 1 10.39 23.05 6.86
CA MET A 1 9.08 22.39 6.75
C MET A 1 9.02 21.28 7.79
N THR A 2 8.25 21.53 8.84
CA THR A 2 8.08 20.67 10.01
C THR A 2 7.14 19.52 9.63
N ILE A 3 7.68 18.30 9.59
CA ILE A 3 6.96 17.10 9.15
C ILE A 3 6.06 16.63 10.30
N THR A 4 4.76 16.60 10.03
CA THR A 4 3.73 16.05 10.91
C THR A 4 3.97 14.57 11.19
N ALA A 5 3.65 14.15 12.41
CA ALA A 5 3.80 12.77 12.86
C ALA A 5 3.06 11.79 11.94
N ASN A 6 3.83 10.88 11.34
CA ASN A 6 3.44 9.61 10.71
C ASN A 6 2.40 9.65 9.57
N PRO A 7 2.78 10.11 8.36
CA PRO A 7 1.93 10.05 7.16
C PRO A 7 1.61 8.60 6.73
N SER A 8 0.39 8.37 6.23
CA SER A 8 0.04 7.15 5.50
C SER A 8 0.93 6.96 4.27
N VAL A 9 1.08 5.72 3.76
CA VAL A 9 1.81 5.43 2.50
C VAL A 9 1.37 6.37 1.39
N ARG A 10 0.06 6.63 1.30
CA ARG A 10 -0.54 7.56 0.36
C ARG A 10 0.01 8.98 0.50
N GLN A 11 0.09 9.51 1.72
CA GLN A 11 0.60 10.85 1.98
C GLN A 11 2.11 10.96 1.74
N VAL A 12 2.87 9.91 2.03
CA VAL A 12 4.32 9.87 1.74
C VAL A 12 4.55 9.89 0.23
N LEU A 13 3.93 8.97 -0.51
CA LEU A 13 4.12 8.88 -1.96
C LEU A 13 3.56 10.09 -2.70
N ALA A 14 2.45 10.67 -2.21
CA ALA A 14 1.93 11.92 -2.78
C ALA A 14 2.93 13.08 -2.70
N GLN A 15 3.80 13.14 -1.67
CA GLN A 15 4.84 14.16 -1.58
C GLN A 15 5.89 13.98 -2.68
N VAL A 16 6.23 12.73 -3.01
CA VAL A 16 7.19 12.41 -4.07
C VAL A 16 6.63 12.74 -5.46
N VAL A 17 5.40 12.30 -5.74
CA VAL A 17 4.76 12.46 -7.06
C VAL A 17 4.39 13.92 -7.37
N ARG A 18 4.20 14.76 -6.35
CA ARG A 18 3.93 16.20 -6.51
C ARG A 18 5.18 17.03 -6.74
N ASP A 19 6.36 16.44 -6.64
CA ASP A 19 7.58 17.13 -7.01
C ASP A 19 7.52 17.49 -8.52
N PRO A 20 7.78 18.76 -8.91
CA PRO A 20 7.73 19.18 -10.31
C PRO A 20 8.63 18.37 -11.25
N ASP A 21 9.73 17.82 -10.75
CA ASP A 21 10.68 17.03 -11.55
C ASP A 21 10.27 15.55 -11.67
N TYR A 22 9.32 15.09 -10.85
CA TYR A 22 8.90 13.68 -10.82
C TYR A 22 8.40 13.21 -12.19
N ASP A 23 7.54 14.00 -12.83
CA ASP A 23 6.93 13.65 -14.10
C ASP A 23 7.94 13.49 -15.23
N ALA A 24 8.90 14.40 -15.29
CA ALA A 24 9.98 14.32 -16.27
C ALA A 24 10.80 13.03 -16.11
N ILE A 25 10.97 12.57 -14.86
CA ILE A 25 11.67 11.33 -14.55
C ILE A 25 10.77 10.11 -14.85
N ALA A 26 9.56 10.05 -14.29
CA ALA A 26 8.66 8.90 -14.38
C ALA A 26 8.03 8.71 -15.77
N HIS A 27 8.06 9.72 -16.64
CA HIS A 27 7.53 9.64 -18.00
C HIS A 27 8.10 8.44 -18.77
N LYS A 28 7.22 7.68 -19.43
CA LYS A 28 7.59 6.49 -20.22
C LYS A 28 7.02 6.58 -21.64
N PRO A 29 7.87 6.73 -22.67
CA PRO A 29 7.40 6.64 -24.05
C PRO A 29 6.95 5.21 -24.39
N VAL A 30 6.25 5.06 -25.53
CA VAL A 30 5.87 3.72 -26.05
C VAL A 30 7.11 2.87 -26.33
N TRP A 31 8.17 3.48 -26.87
CA TRP A 31 9.42 2.81 -27.18
C TRP A 31 10.53 3.32 -26.26
N GLN A 32 10.91 2.50 -25.28
CA GLN A 32 12.03 2.78 -24.37
C GLN A 32 13.27 2.02 -24.82
N LEU A 33 14.26 2.77 -25.33
CA LEU A 33 15.51 2.18 -25.80
C LEU A 33 16.20 1.29 -24.75
N PRO A 34 16.26 1.63 -23.45
CA PRO A 34 16.89 0.75 -22.45
C PRO A 34 16.26 -0.65 -22.37
N HIS A 35 14.93 -0.75 -22.36
CA HIS A 35 14.23 -2.05 -22.33
C HIS A 35 14.39 -2.83 -23.62
N LEU A 36 14.28 -2.15 -24.77
CA LEU A 36 14.48 -2.78 -26.09
C LEU A 36 15.93 -3.29 -26.26
N ALA A 37 16.91 -2.48 -25.88
CA ALA A 37 18.32 -2.82 -25.94
C ALA A 37 18.67 -3.97 -24.98
N LEU A 38 18.11 -3.98 -23.77
CA LEU A 38 18.33 -5.08 -22.82
C LEU A 38 17.67 -6.39 -23.29
N THR A 39 16.46 -6.30 -23.86
CA THR A 39 15.74 -7.44 -24.44
C THR A 39 16.50 -8.03 -25.63
N ALA A 40 16.83 -7.20 -26.62
CA ALA A 40 17.56 -7.66 -27.82
C ALA A 40 19.00 -8.07 -27.49
N GLY A 41 19.67 -7.31 -26.62
CA GLY A 41 21.05 -7.55 -26.21
C GLY A 41 21.20 -8.85 -25.43
N SER A 42 20.27 -9.19 -24.54
CA SER A 42 20.30 -10.48 -23.82
C SER A 42 20.16 -11.67 -24.76
N TRP A 43 19.21 -11.63 -25.71
CA TRP A 43 19.08 -12.66 -26.74
C TRP A 43 20.28 -12.74 -27.67
N ALA A 44 20.79 -11.60 -28.14
CA ALA A 44 21.98 -11.56 -29.00
C ALA A 44 23.22 -12.10 -28.29
N LEU A 45 23.39 -11.79 -27.00
CA LEU A 45 24.49 -12.30 -26.19
C LEU A 45 24.38 -13.82 -26.02
N PHE A 46 23.19 -14.32 -25.69
CA PHE A 46 22.95 -15.76 -25.55
C PHE A 46 23.20 -16.52 -26.86
N ILE A 47 22.56 -16.08 -27.95
CA ILE A 47 22.68 -16.72 -29.26
C ILE A 47 24.13 -16.64 -29.77
N GLY A 48 24.75 -15.46 -29.68
CA GLY A 48 26.09 -15.23 -30.18
C GLY A 48 27.16 -16.03 -29.44
N SER A 49 27.11 -16.05 -28.09
CA SER A 49 28.08 -16.81 -27.31
C SER A 49 27.87 -18.32 -27.39
N THR A 50 26.61 -18.79 -27.46
CA THR A 50 26.29 -20.19 -27.74
C THR A 50 26.81 -20.61 -29.12
N TRP A 51 26.53 -19.83 -30.17
CA TRP A 51 27.01 -20.11 -31.51
C TRP A 51 28.54 -20.12 -31.58
N ALA A 52 29.20 -19.13 -30.98
CA ALA A 52 30.67 -19.05 -30.98
C ALA A 52 31.31 -20.24 -30.26
N TYR A 53 30.71 -20.72 -29.17
CA TYR A 53 31.15 -21.93 -28.48
C TYR A 53 30.99 -23.18 -29.35
N LEU A 54 29.81 -23.39 -29.93
CA LEU A 54 29.53 -24.54 -30.80
C LEU A 54 30.40 -24.53 -32.07
N ALA A 55 30.81 -23.35 -32.54
CA ALA A 55 31.74 -23.19 -33.65
C ALA A 55 33.23 -23.36 -33.26
N GLY A 56 33.53 -23.58 -31.97
CA GLY A 56 34.90 -23.71 -31.46
C GLY A 56 35.67 -22.40 -31.31
N ASN A 57 35.00 -21.25 -31.42
CA ASN A 57 35.59 -19.91 -31.36
C ASN A 57 35.56 -19.29 -29.95
N LEU A 58 34.83 -19.88 -29.01
CA LEU A 58 34.69 -19.38 -27.64
C LEU A 58 34.91 -20.52 -26.63
N PRO A 59 35.78 -20.35 -25.61
CA PRO A 59 35.95 -21.35 -24.57
C PRO A 59 34.67 -21.57 -23.74
N LEU A 60 34.49 -22.79 -23.23
CA LEU A 60 33.32 -23.17 -22.42
C LEU A 60 33.04 -22.17 -21.29
N ILE A 61 34.04 -21.84 -20.48
CA ILE A 61 33.88 -20.95 -19.33
C ILE A 61 33.41 -19.55 -19.75
N ALA A 62 33.94 -19.02 -20.86
CA ALA A 62 33.51 -17.73 -21.37
C ALA A 62 32.04 -17.77 -21.84
N MET A 63 31.64 -18.83 -22.53
CA MET A 63 30.23 -19.03 -22.91
C MET A 63 29.32 -19.14 -21.69
N LEU A 64 29.70 -19.93 -20.68
CA LEU A 64 28.90 -20.09 -19.46
C LEU A 64 28.64 -18.75 -18.76
N VAL A 65 29.68 -17.91 -18.64
CA VAL A 65 29.55 -16.56 -18.04
C VAL A 65 28.67 -15.65 -18.90
N LEU A 66 28.87 -15.62 -20.22
CA LEU A 66 28.07 -14.76 -21.10
C LEU A 66 26.59 -15.19 -21.14
N ASN A 67 26.32 -16.50 -21.19
CA ASN A 67 24.96 -17.01 -21.14
C ASN A 67 24.32 -16.74 -19.78
N GLN A 68 25.02 -16.92 -18.66
CA GLN A 68 24.52 -16.56 -17.33
C GLN A 68 24.12 -15.08 -17.26
N LEU A 69 24.96 -14.18 -17.76
CA LEU A 69 24.67 -12.75 -17.81
C LEU A 69 23.43 -12.45 -18.66
N ALA A 70 23.26 -13.16 -19.79
CA ALA A 70 22.06 -13.05 -20.61
C ALA A 70 20.79 -13.47 -19.84
N PHE A 71 20.82 -14.61 -19.14
CA PHE A 71 19.70 -15.09 -18.31
C PHE A 71 19.34 -14.14 -17.16
N TYR A 72 20.33 -13.56 -16.50
CA TYR A 72 20.08 -12.53 -15.48
C TYR A 72 19.44 -11.27 -16.11
N ALA A 73 20.04 -10.77 -17.18
CA ALA A 73 19.64 -9.50 -17.80
C ALA A 73 18.23 -9.52 -18.41
N CYS A 74 17.77 -10.67 -18.90
CA CYS A 74 16.44 -10.77 -19.54
C CYS A 74 15.28 -10.71 -18.54
N PHE A 75 15.53 -10.85 -17.24
CA PHE A 75 14.47 -10.78 -16.25
C PHE A 75 14.00 -9.35 -16.00
N THR A 76 14.89 -8.36 -16.00
CA THR A 76 14.52 -6.96 -15.72
C THR A 76 13.44 -6.43 -16.69
N PRO A 77 13.49 -6.65 -18.02
CA PRO A 77 12.40 -6.24 -18.90
C PRO A 77 11.08 -6.95 -18.62
N LEU A 78 11.09 -8.24 -18.26
CA LEU A 78 9.88 -8.97 -17.83
C LEU A 78 9.30 -8.37 -16.54
N HIS A 79 10.15 -8.14 -15.55
CA HIS A 79 9.81 -7.59 -14.24
C HIS A 79 9.24 -6.17 -14.32
N ASP A 80 9.75 -5.32 -15.21
CA ASP A 80 9.17 -3.99 -15.45
C ASP A 80 7.88 -4.08 -16.27
N ALA A 81 7.81 -4.99 -17.25
CA ALA A 81 6.65 -5.14 -18.12
C ALA A 81 5.38 -5.55 -17.37
N VAL A 82 5.50 -6.33 -16.29
CA VAL A 82 4.33 -6.72 -15.49
C VAL A 82 3.64 -5.52 -14.82
N HIS A 83 4.37 -4.43 -14.57
CA HIS A 83 3.87 -3.17 -14.00
C HIS A 83 3.61 -2.07 -15.02
N ASN A 84 3.66 -2.40 -16.32
CA ASN A 84 3.60 -1.42 -17.40
C ASN A 84 4.71 -0.35 -17.30
N ALA A 85 5.89 -0.70 -16.79
CA ALA A 85 7.02 0.23 -16.67
C ALA A 85 7.94 0.21 -17.91
N ALA A 86 7.93 -0.87 -18.69
CA ALA A 86 8.77 -1.02 -19.88
C ALA A 86 8.27 -0.19 -21.08
N SER A 87 6.99 0.20 -21.10
CA SER A 87 6.39 0.99 -22.19
C SER A 87 5.15 1.76 -21.72
N GLY A 88 4.82 2.86 -22.38
CA GLY A 88 3.50 3.50 -22.27
C GLY A 88 2.34 2.67 -22.86
N SER A 89 2.61 1.56 -23.56
CA SER A 89 1.59 0.67 -24.14
C SER A 89 1.60 -0.71 -23.48
N GLN A 90 0.45 -1.14 -22.96
CA GLN A 90 0.32 -2.48 -22.34
C GLN A 90 0.66 -3.62 -23.31
N ARG A 91 0.30 -3.50 -24.60
CA ARG A 91 0.63 -4.53 -25.61
C ARG A 91 2.13 -4.65 -25.83
N VAL A 92 2.83 -3.51 -25.85
CA VAL A 92 4.29 -3.48 -25.99
C VAL A 92 4.96 -4.03 -24.73
N ASN A 93 4.46 -3.71 -23.54
CA ASN A 93 4.92 -4.36 -22.30
C ASN A 93 4.73 -5.88 -22.35
N ASP A 94 3.53 -6.35 -22.72
CA ASP A 94 3.24 -7.78 -22.81
C ASP A 94 4.18 -8.47 -23.81
N ALA A 95 4.47 -7.85 -24.96
CA ALA A 95 5.42 -8.36 -25.94
C ALA A 95 6.87 -8.39 -25.40
N ILE A 96 7.37 -7.26 -24.88
CA ILE A 96 8.73 -7.15 -24.31
C ILE A 96 8.94 -8.17 -23.21
N GLY A 97 8.01 -8.24 -22.25
CA GLY A 97 8.10 -9.16 -21.14
C GLY A 97 8.01 -10.62 -21.56
N THR A 98 7.15 -10.96 -22.52
CA THR A 98 7.02 -12.35 -23.02
C THR A 98 8.26 -12.78 -23.77
N ILE A 99 8.81 -11.92 -24.65
CA ILE A 99 10.05 -12.21 -25.39
C ILE A 99 11.23 -12.37 -24.44
N SER A 100 11.36 -11.47 -23.44
CA SER A 100 12.47 -11.53 -22.49
C SER A 100 12.33 -12.71 -21.54
N GLY A 101 11.13 -12.92 -21.01
CA GLY A 101 10.79 -14.00 -20.10
C GLY A 101 10.93 -15.38 -20.71
N THR A 102 10.68 -15.57 -22.01
CA THR A 102 10.78 -16.87 -22.67
C THR A 102 12.18 -17.47 -22.58
N MET A 103 13.23 -16.65 -22.55
CA MET A 103 14.58 -17.17 -22.35
C MET A 103 14.70 -17.80 -20.96
N LEU A 104 14.20 -17.13 -19.92
CA LEU A 104 14.28 -17.62 -18.56
C LEU A 104 13.28 -18.75 -18.27
N LEU A 105 12.07 -18.66 -18.79
CA LEU A 105 10.97 -19.59 -18.59
C LEU A 105 10.27 -19.83 -19.93
N PRO A 106 10.73 -20.81 -20.73
CA PRO A 106 10.14 -21.11 -22.03
C PRO A 106 8.63 -21.26 -21.98
N GLY A 107 7.92 -20.47 -22.80
CA GLY A 107 6.46 -20.44 -22.83
C GLY A 107 5.80 -19.52 -21.81
N ILE A 108 6.56 -18.85 -20.94
CA ILE A 108 6.00 -17.83 -20.04
C ILE A 108 5.43 -16.67 -20.85
N THR A 109 4.36 -16.10 -20.33
CA THR A 109 3.80 -14.87 -20.86
C THR A 109 3.77 -13.82 -19.76
N THR A 110 3.91 -12.55 -20.13
CA THR A 110 3.84 -11.43 -19.17
C THR A 110 2.58 -11.51 -18.29
N PRO A 111 1.37 -11.83 -18.79
CA PRO A 111 0.18 -11.97 -17.94
C PRO A 111 0.28 -13.07 -16.87
N VAL A 112 0.91 -14.22 -17.18
CA VAL A 112 1.11 -15.29 -16.19
C VAL A 112 2.06 -14.79 -15.10
N TYR A 113 3.22 -14.25 -15.49
CA TYR A 113 4.19 -13.75 -14.51
C TYR A 113 3.64 -12.57 -13.69
N ARG A 114 2.89 -11.67 -14.33
CA ARG A 114 2.22 -10.53 -13.68
C ARG A 114 1.38 -10.96 -12.49
N THR A 115 0.65 -12.06 -12.62
CA THR A 115 -0.20 -12.56 -11.53
C THR A 115 0.64 -12.95 -10.31
N LEU A 116 1.71 -13.73 -10.52
CA LEU A 116 2.62 -14.13 -9.44
C LEU A 116 3.27 -12.91 -8.80
N HIS A 117 3.79 -12.00 -9.63
CA HIS A 117 4.48 -10.80 -9.15
C HIS A 117 3.56 -9.84 -8.39
N MET A 118 2.28 -9.72 -8.77
CA MET A 118 1.32 -8.91 -8.02
C MET A 118 1.00 -9.51 -6.65
N GLU A 119 0.94 -10.84 -6.51
CA GLU A 119 0.76 -11.47 -5.19
C GLU A 119 1.98 -11.20 -4.29
N HIS A 120 3.19 -11.26 -4.84
CA HIS A 120 4.40 -10.84 -4.12
C HIS A 120 4.29 -9.38 -3.66
N HIS A 121 3.99 -8.44 -4.55
CA HIS A 121 3.82 -7.03 -4.17
C HIS A 121 2.77 -6.81 -3.08
N ARG A 122 1.65 -7.56 -3.17
CA ARG A 122 0.57 -7.44 -2.20
C ARG A 122 0.98 -7.98 -0.84
N TRP A 123 1.71 -9.09 -0.79
CA TRP A 123 1.94 -9.86 0.43
C TRP A 123 3.40 -9.96 0.84
N VAL A 124 4.30 -9.15 0.27
CA VAL A 124 5.74 -9.26 0.50
C VAL A 124 6.08 -9.40 1.98
N GLY A 125 6.85 -10.44 2.31
CA GLY A 125 7.24 -10.81 3.67
C GLY A 125 6.25 -11.70 4.42
N ASP A 126 5.04 -11.94 3.90
CA ASP A 126 4.07 -12.87 4.48
C ASP A 126 4.39 -14.32 4.10
N ARG A 127 4.75 -15.13 5.10
CA ARG A 127 5.17 -16.53 4.90
C ARG A 127 4.13 -17.44 4.22
N ASN A 128 2.85 -17.08 4.26
CA ASN A 128 1.77 -17.93 3.74
C ASN A 128 1.11 -17.38 2.48
N ARG A 129 1.33 -16.10 2.16
CA ARG A 129 0.65 -15.37 1.08
C ARG A 129 1.61 -14.81 0.03
N ASP A 130 2.91 -14.72 0.32
CA ASP A 130 3.93 -14.32 -0.64
C ASP A 130 4.46 -15.55 -1.43
N PRO A 131 4.33 -15.57 -2.77
CA PRO A 131 4.89 -16.64 -3.59
C PRO A 131 6.42 -16.73 -3.51
N ASP A 132 7.09 -15.64 -3.13
CA ASP A 132 8.55 -15.53 -3.12
C ASP A 132 9.16 -15.78 -1.73
N HIS A 133 8.33 -16.08 -0.71
CA HIS A 133 8.81 -16.22 0.67
C HIS A 133 9.89 -17.30 0.83
N LEU A 134 9.87 -18.37 0.01
CA LEU A 134 10.88 -19.43 0.04
C LEU A 134 12.26 -18.92 -0.39
N PHE A 135 12.34 -17.87 -1.19
CA PHE A 135 13.60 -17.28 -1.61
C PHE A 135 14.23 -16.40 -0.50
N VAL A 136 13.41 -15.99 0.47
CA VAL A 136 13.84 -15.15 1.59
C VAL A 136 14.12 -16.00 2.84
N HIS A 137 13.22 -16.92 3.19
CA HIS A 137 13.22 -17.62 4.50
C HIS A 137 13.58 -19.10 4.46
N ALA A 138 13.88 -19.68 3.30
CA ALA A 138 14.20 -21.11 3.26
C ALA A 138 15.47 -21.42 4.08
N PRO A 139 15.50 -22.56 4.81
CA PRO A 139 16.71 -22.98 5.51
C PRO A 139 17.92 -23.01 4.57
N LYS A 140 19.08 -22.59 5.07
CA LYS A 140 20.32 -22.45 4.26
C LYS A 140 20.67 -23.71 3.47
N GLN A 141 20.29 -24.89 3.96
CA GLN A 141 20.52 -26.18 3.33
C GLN A 141 19.69 -26.40 2.05
N VAL A 142 18.49 -25.83 1.99
CA VAL A 142 17.57 -25.97 0.84
C VAL A 142 17.52 -24.70 -0.02
N LEU A 143 18.14 -23.60 0.44
CA LEU A 143 18.21 -22.34 -0.28
C LEU A 143 18.82 -22.48 -1.70
N PRO A 144 19.89 -23.27 -1.94
CA PRO A 144 20.40 -23.48 -3.29
C PRO A 144 19.36 -24.12 -4.23
N LEU A 145 18.52 -25.03 -3.69
CA LEU A 145 17.45 -25.66 -4.47
C LEU A 145 16.31 -24.68 -4.76
N ALA A 146 15.94 -23.85 -3.77
CA ALA A 146 14.96 -22.78 -3.97
C ALA A 146 15.45 -21.76 -5.03
N PHE A 147 16.74 -21.46 -5.05
CA PHE A 147 17.32 -20.51 -6.00
C PHE A 147 17.53 -21.10 -7.39
N ALA A 148 17.84 -22.39 -7.50
CA ALA A 148 18.11 -23.04 -8.79
C ALA A 148 16.84 -23.51 -9.53
N GLY A 149 15.66 -23.27 -8.96
CA GLY A 149 14.38 -23.69 -9.55
C GLY A 149 13.17 -22.87 -9.10
N PRO A 150 13.20 -21.52 -9.17
CA PRO A 150 12.06 -20.69 -8.77
C PRO A 150 10.77 -21.03 -9.55
N GLU A 151 10.90 -21.55 -10.77
CA GLU A 151 9.77 -22.03 -11.57
C GLU A 151 8.94 -23.12 -10.89
N TRP A 152 9.58 -24.02 -10.14
CA TRP A 152 8.87 -25.09 -9.45
C TRP A 152 8.10 -24.55 -8.26
N VAL A 153 8.69 -23.59 -7.55
CA VAL A 153 8.04 -22.85 -6.46
C VAL A 153 6.82 -22.11 -6.99
N TRP A 154 6.99 -21.34 -8.07
CA TRP A 154 5.90 -20.59 -8.69
C TRP A 154 4.82 -21.47 -9.31
N ALA A 155 5.19 -22.58 -9.95
CA ALA A 155 4.22 -23.53 -10.50
C ALA A 155 3.42 -24.21 -9.39
N HIS A 156 4.10 -24.64 -8.31
CA HIS A 156 3.43 -25.18 -7.13
C HIS A 156 2.48 -24.16 -6.51
N TRP A 157 2.92 -22.91 -6.37
CA TRP A 157 2.09 -21.82 -5.87
C TRP A 157 0.84 -21.62 -6.72
N TRP A 158 1.01 -21.55 -8.04
CA TRP A 158 -0.13 -21.39 -8.95
C TRP A 158 -1.15 -22.51 -8.78
N LEU A 159 -0.69 -23.76 -8.79
CA LEU A 159 -1.55 -24.94 -8.70
C LEU A 159 -2.28 -25.05 -7.35
N THR A 160 -1.64 -24.63 -6.26
CA THR A 160 -2.18 -24.82 -4.90
C THR A 160 -2.94 -23.61 -4.36
N LYS A 161 -2.52 -22.38 -4.70
CA LYS A 161 -3.07 -21.13 -4.14
C LYS A 161 -3.92 -20.36 -5.15
N LEU A 162 -3.57 -20.37 -6.43
CA LEU A 162 -4.21 -19.51 -7.45
C LEU A 162 -5.22 -20.25 -8.32
N TRP A 163 -5.04 -21.55 -8.57
CA TRP A 163 -5.83 -22.29 -9.56
C TRP A 163 -7.35 -22.11 -9.39
N LYS A 164 -7.84 -22.16 -8.15
CA LYS A 164 -9.28 -22.04 -7.83
C LYS A 164 -9.82 -20.61 -7.94
N THR A 165 -8.96 -19.60 -7.85
CA THR A 165 -9.33 -18.18 -7.81
C THR A 165 -9.04 -17.46 -9.12
N ARG A 166 -8.45 -18.14 -10.11
CA ARG A 166 -8.15 -17.59 -11.44
C ARG A 166 -9.16 -18.08 -12.48
N SER A 167 -9.33 -17.25 -13.51
CA SER A 167 -10.22 -17.56 -14.62
C SER A 167 -9.74 -18.80 -15.39
N ARG A 168 -10.65 -19.44 -16.12
CA ARG A 168 -10.28 -20.57 -17.00
C ARG A 168 -9.25 -20.17 -18.05
N ALA A 169 -9.34 -18.95 -18.57
CA ALA A 169 -8.42 -18.44 -19.57
C ALA A 169 -6.99 -18.27 -19.02
N GLU A 170 -6.85 -17.77 -17.79
CA GLU A 170 -5.55 -17.65 -17.12
C GLU A 170 -4.94 -19.02 -16.80
N ASN A 171 -5.74 -19.94 -16.25
CA ASN A 171 -5.27 -21.30 -15.99
C ASN A 171 -4.87 -22.04 -17.28
N LEU A 172 -5.56 -21.77 -18.40
CA LEU A 172 -5.17 -22.33 -19.70
C LEU A 172 -3.83 -21.76 -20.18
N ARG A 173 -3.59 -20.45 -20.03
CA ARG A 173 -2.29 -19.83 -20.36
C ARG A 173 -1.16 -20.40 -19.52
N PHE A 174 -1.38 -20.54 -18.21
CA PHE A 174 -0.41 -21.18 -17.32
C PHE A 174 -0.15 -22.64 -17.71
N THR A 175 -1.19 -23.40 -18.03
CA THR A 175 -1.05 -24.79 -18.48
C THR A 175 -0.26 -24.87 -19.79
N ALA A 176 -0.54 -23.98 -20.75
CA ALA A 176 0.21 -23.90 -22.00
C ALA A 176 1.69 -23.59 -21.77
N MET A 177 2.01 -22.65 -20.87
CA MET A 177 3.38 -22.38 -20.43
C MET A 177 4.05 -23.66 -19.92
N ILE A 178 3.42 -24.39 -18.99
CA ILE A 178 3.98 -25.62 -18.43
C ILE A 178 4.20 -26.68 -19.52
N VAL A 179 3.26 -26.83 -20.46
CA VAL A 179 3.40 -27.78 -21.59
C VAL A 179 4.58 -27.40 -22.48
N VAL A 180 4.74 -26.12 -22.83
CA VAL A 180 5.88 -25.65 -23.64
C VAL A 180 7.20 -25.84 -22.88
N TYR A 181 7.25 -25.45 -21.61
CA TYR A 181 8.42 -25.60 -20.76
C TYR A 181 8.85 -27.07 -20.66
N VAL A 182 7.95 -27.96 -20.24
CA VAL A 182 8.24 -29.41 -20.10
C VAL A 182 8.56 -30.03 -21.46
N GLY A 183 7.80 -29.69 -22.50
CA GLY A 183 8.00 -30.20 -23.86
C GLY A 183 9.38 -29.84 -24.42
N MET A 184 9.83 -28.60 -24.21
CA MET A 184 11.16 -28.15 -24.64
C MET A 184 12.27 -28.96 -23.94
N TYR A 185 12.20 -29.09 -22.61
CA TYR A 185 13.21 -29.83 -21.84
C TYR A 185 13.24 -31.31 -22.21
N VAL A 186 12.08 -31.97 -22.28
CA VAL A 186 11.98 -33.38 -22.69
C VAL A 186 12.51 -33.56 -24.11
N GLY A 187 12.13 -32.67 -25.03
CA GLY A 187 12.56 -32.71 -26.41
C GLY A 187 14.08 -32.62 -26.56
N PHE A 188 14.73 -31.64 -25.93
CA PHE A 188 16.19 -31.50 -26.02
C PHE A 188 16.94 -32.64 -25.30
N LEU A 189 16.49 -33.05 -24.11
CA LEU A 189 17.16 -34.11 -23.35
C LEU A 189 17.02 -35.48 -24.01
N ALA A 190 15.95 -35.72 -24.77
CA ALA A 190 15.77 -36.93 -25.58
C ALA A 190 16.49 -36.86 -26.94
N SER A 191 16.92 -35.67 -27.37
CA SER A 191 17.58 -35.47 -28.67
C SER A 191 19.08 -35.84 -28.66
N PRO A 192 19.71 -35.97 -29.85
CA PRO A 192 21.16 -36.07 -29.96
C PRO A 192 21.92 -34.87 -29.38
N TYR A 193 21.28 -33.69 -29.29
CA TYR A 193 21.87 -32.43 -28.81
C TYR A 193 21.79 -32.24 -27.29
N ARG A 194 21.45 -33.28 -26.53
CA ARG A 194 21.24 -33.18 -25.08
C ARG A 194 22.40 -32.54 -24.32
N TRP A 195 23.64 -32.79 -24.74
CA TRP A 195 24.82 -32.24 -24.06
C TRP A 195 25.04 -30.77 -24.43
N ASP A 196 24.79 -30.39 -25.68
CA ASP A 196 24.80 -28.98 -26.09
C ASP A 196 23.73 -28.20 -25.33
N PHE A 197 22.53 -28.78 -25.17
CA PHE A 197 21.46 -28.19 -24.36
C PHE A 197 21.85 -28.07 -22.89
N VAL A 198 22.42 -29.11 -22.29
CA VAL A 198 22.87 -29.06 -20.88
C VAL A 198 23.94 -28.00 -20.67
N LEU A 199 24.94 -27.94 -21.56
CA LEU A 199 26.08 -27.03 -21.42
C LEU A 199 25.71 -25.58 -21.76
N CYS A 200 25.01 -25.34 -22.86
CA CYS A 200 24.74 -24.00 -23.35
C CYS A 200 23.48 -23.39 -22.73
N TRP A 201 22.48 -24.19 -22.34
CA TRP A 201 21.24 -23.69 -21.76
C TRP A 201 21.13 -24.02 -20.27
N LEU A 202 21.04 -25.30 -19.89
CA LEU A 202 20.64 -25.71 -18.54
C LEU A 202 21.58 -25.18 -17.44
N ILE A 203 22.89 -25.35 -17.61
CA ILE A 203 23.87 -24.90 -16.61
C ILE A 203 23.88 -23.37 -16.49
N PRO A 204 24.03 -22.57 -17.57
CA PRO A 204 23.97 -21.11 -17.47
C PRO A 204 22.63 -20.59 -16.96
N HIS A 205 21.53 -21.25 -17.30
CA HIS A 205 20.18 -20.93 -16.84
C HIS A 205 20.06 -21.07 -15.32
N TRP A 206 20.53 -22.19 -14.76
CA TRP A 206 20.61 -22.40 -13.31
C TRP A 206 21.49 -21.37 -12.61
N LEU A 207 22.67 -21.09 -13.17
CA LEU A 207 23.57 -20.06 -12.66
C LEU A 207 22.95 -18.66 -12.74
N GLY A 208 22.15 -18.40 -13.77
CA GLY A 208 21.38 -17.16 -13.94
C GLY A 208 20.32 -17.01 -12.85
N PHE A 209 19.55 -18.07 -12.58
CA PHE A 209 18.56 -18.06 -11.50
C PHE A 209 19.16 -17.85 -10.12
N LEU A 210 20.31 -18.47 -9.82
CA LEU A 210 21.00 -18.25 -8.55
C LEU A 210 21.29 -16.76 -8.31
N VAL A 211 21.78 -16.06 -9.33
CA VAL A 211 22.06 -14.62 -9.24
C VAL A 211 20.75 -13.82 -9.20
N LEU A 212 19.79 -14.16 -10.05
CA LEU A 212 18.49 -13.48 -10.13
C LEU A 212 17.75 -13.53 -8.80
N VAL A 213 17.54 -14.71 -8.23
CA VAL A 213 16.80 -14.90 -6.97
C VAL A 213 17.54 -14.21 -5.83
N TYR A 214 18.86 -14.26 -5.83
CA TYR A 214 19.66 -13.54 -4.86
C TYR A 214 19.43 -12.02 -4.94
N VAL A 215 19.52 -11.45 -6.14
CA VAL A 215 19.47 -9.99 -6.37
C VAL A 215 18.06 -9.42 -6.32
N PHE A 216 17.03 -10.16 -6.73
CA PHE A 216 15.64 -9.66 -6.77
C PHE A 216 14.82 -10.00 -5.52
N ALA A 217 15.15 -11.08 -4.81
CA ALA A 217 14.37 -11.50 -3.64
C ALA A 217 15.21 -11.53 -2.37
N HIS A 218 16.25 -12.36 -2.32
CA HIS A 218 16.95 -12.69 -1.08
C HIS A 218 17.57 -11.48 -0.37
N ILE A 219 18.30 -10.64 -1.12
CA ILE A 219 18.90 -9.44 -0.53
C ILE A 219 17.91 -8.30 -0.35
N GLN A 220 16.79 -8.31 -1.08
CA GLN A 220 15.87 -7.17 -1.13
C GLN A 220 14.91 -7.11 0.04
N HIS A 221 14.49 -8.28 0.54
CA HIS A 221 13.48 -8.35 1.58
C HIS A 221 14.10 -8.67 2.94
N PRO A 222 13.76 -7.89 3.99
CA PRO A 222 14.03 -8.26 5.37
C PRO A 222 13.24 -9.48 5.84
N ASP A 223 13.78 -10.20 6.83
CA ASP A 223 12.95 -11.16 7.55
C ASP A 223 11.93 -10.43 8.44
N GLU A 224 10.77 -11.03 8.63
CA GLU A 224 9.68 -10.57 9.52
C GLU A 224 9.05 -9.20 9.18
N SER A 225 9.41 -8.58 8.05
CA SER A 225 8.87 -7.29 7.61
C SER A 225 7.82 -7.48 6.51
N THR A 226 6.56 -7.18 6.80
CA THR A 226 5.46 -7.33 5.83
C THR A 226 4.99 -5.98 5.30
N TRP A 227 4.52 -5.95 4.05
CA TRP A 227 3.95 -4.73 3.46
C TRP A 227 2.77 -4.14 4.26
N GLN A 228 1.96 -5.00 4.88
CA GLN A 228 0.77 -4.61 5.64
C GLN A 228 1.12 -3.85 6.91
N VAL A 229 2.28 -4.15 7.50
CA VAL A 229 2.73 -3.59 8.78
C VAL A 229 3.74 -2.46 8.56
N ALA A 230 4.70 -2.69 7.66
CA ALA A 230 5.88 -1.86 7.46
C ALA A 230 6.21 -1.71 5.96
N PRO A 231 5.35 -1.01 5.18
CA PRO A 231 5.44 -0.98 3.71
C PRO A 231 6.75 -0.42 3.17
N PHE A 232 7.35 0.56 3.85
CA PHE A 232 8.64 1.12 3.44
C PHE A 232 9.83 0.29 3.93
N GLN A 233 9.62 -0.62 4.87
CA GLN A 233 10.66 -1.45 5.48
C GLN A 233 10.56 -2.92 5.06
N SER A 234 9.59 -3.29 4.22
CA SER A 234 9.49 -4.64 3.62
C SER A 234 10.45 -4.83 2.44
N THR A 235 11.20 -3.78 2.09
CA THR A 235 12.29 -3.76 1.12
C THR A 235 13.44 -2.91 1.62
N VAL A 236 14.63 -3.11 1.08
CA VAL A 236 15.85 -2.38 1.45
C VAL A 236 16.37 -1.51 0.31
N GLU A 237 17.21 -0.54 0.65
CA GLU A 237 18.20 0.03 -0.27
C GLU A 237 19.48 -0.81 -0.18
N VAL A 238 19.97 -1.34 -1.29
CA VAL A 238 21.26 -2.02 -1.35
C VAL A 238 22.34 -1.00 -1.65
N ARG A 239 23.28 -0.84 -0.71
CA ARG A 239 24.41 0.09 -0.83
C ARG A 239 25.24 -0.22 -2.07
N GLY A 240 25.46 0.80 -2.90
CA GLY A 240 26.26 0.67 -4.11
C GLY A 240 26.72 2.01 -4.67
N THR A 241 27.73 1.98 -5.53
CA THR A 241 28.13 3.12 -6.36
C THR A 241 27.20 3.24 -7.56
N MET A 242 27.21 4.37 -8.27
CA MET A 242 26.41 4.52 -9.50
C MET A 242 26.75 3.44 -10.55
N ALA A 243 28.02 3.05 -10.66
CA ALA A 243 28.42 1.93 -11.52
C ALA A 243 27.73 0.62 -11.10
N GLY A 244 27.63 0.36 -9.79
CA GLY A 244 26.86 -0.75 -9.23
C GLY A 244 25.37 -0.64 -9.56
N LYS A 245 24.76 0.55 -9.42
CA LYS A 245 23.34 0.76 -9.74
C LYS A 245 23.01 0.45 -11.21
N VAL A 246 23.91 0.80 -12.15
CA VAL A 246 23.78 0.43 -13.57
C VAL A 246 24.01 -1.07 -13.78
N TYR A 247 25.08 -1.63 -13.22
CA TYR A 247 25.44 -3.03 -13.38
C TYR A 247 24.36 -3.98 -12.87
N TRP A 248 23.78 -3.66 -11.72
CA TRP A 248 22.68 -4.40 -11.13
C TRP A 248 21.31 -4.01 -11.70
N LEU A 249 21.25 -3.31 -12.84
CA LEU A 249 20.00 -3.01 -13.54
C LEU A 249 18.93 -2.41 -12.63
N GLY A 250 19.32 -1.42 -11.81
CA GLY A 250 18.44 -0.72 -10.88
C GLY A 250 18.11 -1.47 -9.58
N GLN A 251 18.53 -2.73 -9.41
CA GLN A 251 18.15 -3.53 -8.24
C GLN A 251 18.77 -3.03 -6.93
N THR A 252 19.72 -2.10 -6.96
CA THR A 252 20.19 -1.42 -5.75
C THR A 252 19.11 -0.58 -5.07
N ASP A 253 18.18 -0.04 -5.85
CA ASP A 253 17.09 0.81 -5.38
C ASP A 253 15.74 0.07 -5.56
N HIS A 254 15.71 -1.25 -5.34
CA HIS A 254 14.50 -2.07 -5.51
C HIS A 254 13.34 -1.64 -4.60
N CYS A 255 13.61 -0.94 -3.50
CA CYS A 255 12.57 -0.30 -2.70
C CYS A 255 11.71 0.70 -3.52
N ILE A 256 12.28 1.38 -4.53
CA ILE A 256 11.52 2.21 -5.48
C ILE A 256 10.56 1.37 -6.31
N HIS A 257 10.94 0.15 -6.67
CA HIS A 257 10.05 -0.76 -7.37
C HIS A 257 8.81 -1.11 -6.53
N HIS A 258 8.93 -1.33 -5.23
CA HIS A 258 7.77 -1.59 -4.38
C HIS A 258 6.94 -0.34 -4.09
N ALA A 259 7.60 0.80 -3.89
CA ALA A 259 6.92 2.07 -3.63
C ALA A 259 6.19 2.60 -4.87
N MET A 260 6.85 2.55 -6.04
CA MET A 260 6.43 3.17 -7.30
C MET A 260 6.74 2.24 -8.49
N PRO A 261 6.09 1.06 -8.57
CA PRO A 261 6.41 0.00 -9.54
C PRO A 261 6.28 0.38 -11.01
N HIS A 262 5.54 1.45 -11.30
CA HIS A 262 5.32 1.96 -12.66
C HIS A 262 6.53 2.72 -13.22
N VAL A 263 7.54 3.03 -12.38
CA VAL A 263 8.79 3.66 -12.78
C VAL A 263 9.67 2.65 -13.54
N PRO A 264 10.34 3.03 -14.63
CA PRO A 264 11.27 2.14 -15.34
C PRO A 264 12.57 1.90 -14.55
N PHE A 265 13.12 0.69 -14.56
CA PHE A 265 14.30 0.28 -13.75
C PHE A 265 15.50 1.22 -13.86
N HIS A 266 15.79 1.70 -15.07
CA HIS A 266 16.93 2.56 -15.35
C HIS A 266 16.76 3.98 -14.79
N LYS A 267 15.62 4.26 -14.15
CA LYS A 267 15.28 5.54 -13.51
C LYS A 267 15.09 5.44 -12.01
N TYR A 268 15.18 4.24 -11.40
CA TYR A 268 14.99 4.07 -9.96
C TYR A 268 15.89 4.98 -9.14
N HIS A 269 17.19 5.01 -9.45
CA HIS A 269 18.14 5.89 -8.77
C HIS A 269 17.77 7.37 -8.82
N ARG A 270 17.20 7.87 -9.93
CA ARG A 270 16.78 9.27 -10.04
C ARG A 270 15.58 9.57 -9.16
N VAL A 271 14.61 8.65 -9.12
CA VAL A 271 13.45 8.77 -8.23
C VAL A 271 13.88 8.63 -6.78
N TRP A 272 14.82 7.75 -6.47
CA TRP A 272 15.42 7.64 -5.14
C TRP A 272 16.09 8.94 -4.72
N ASP A 273 16.98 9.50 -5.55
CA ASP A 273 17.68 10.76 -5.26
C ASP A 273 16.69 11.92 -5.06
N LEU A 274 15.63 12.00 -5.88
CA LEU A 274 14.55 12.99 -5.74
C LEU A 274 13.80 12.84 -4.40
N SER A 275 13.51 11.59 -4.02
CA SER A 275 12.65 11.26 -2.89
C SER A 275 13.41 10.96 -1.59
N ASP A 276 14.73 11.01 -1.60
CA ASP A 276 15.62 10.56 -0.53
C ASP A 276 15.25 11.20 0.81
N SER A 277 15.04 12.52 0.79
CA SER A 277 14.68 13.31 1.97
C SER A 277 13.31 12.95 2.58
N ILE A 278 12.45 12.28 1.82
CA ILE A 278 11.11 11.83 2.22
C ILE A 278 11.14 10.35 2.61
N LEU A 279 11.72 9.51 1.76
CA LEU A 279 11.73 8.06 1.90
C LEU A 279 12.67 7.59 3.01
N ARG A 280 13.88 8.17 3.16
CA ARG A 280 14.77 7.80 4.28
C ARG A 280 14.16 8.08 5.64
N LYS A 281 13.32 9.13 5.75
CA LYS A 281 12.58 9.43 6.99
C LYS A 281 11.56 8.36 7.37
N GLN A 282 11.16 7.53 6.42
CA GLN A 282 10.32 6.36 6.71
C GLN A 282 11.14 5.21 7.31
N GLY A 283 12.47 5.29 7.38
CA GLY A 283 13.30 4.24 7.97
C GLY A 283 13.48 3.04 7.05
N ILE A 284 13.59 3.26 5.73
CA ILE A 284 13.93 2.21 4.76
C ILE A 284 15.29 1.61 5.17
N PRO A 285 15.39 0.29 5.43
CA PRO A 285 16.64 -0.32 5.83
C PRO A 285 17.68 -0.29 4.72
N GLU A 286 18.95 -0.21 5.11
CA GLU A 286 20.08 -0.32 4.19
C GLU A 286 20.77 -1.68 4.33
N ARG A 287 21.20 -2.26 3.21
CA ARG A 287 21.90 -3.55 3.19
C ARG A 287 23.13 -3.53 2.28
N GLY A 288 24.15 -4.30 2.65
CA GLY A 288 25.30 -4.54 1.77
C GLY A 288 25.04 -5.71 0.82
N LEU A 289 25.68 -5.70 -0.35
CA LEU A 289 25.46 -6.68 -1.43
C LEU A 289 25.58 -8.15 -1.01
N PHE A 290 26.44 -8.48 -0.03
CA PHE A 290 26.69 -9.85 0.44
C PHE A 290 26.09 -10.16 1.81
N ARG A 291 25.18 -9.32 2.31
CA ARG A 291 24.48 -9.57 3.57
C ARG A 291 23.14 -10.26 3.28
N GLY A 292 22.86 -11.33 4.01
CA GLY A 292 21.60 -12.06 3.91
C GLY A 292 20.41 -11.30 4.53
N PRO A 293 19.20 -11.87 4.45
CA PRO A 293 17.99 -11.36 5.07
C PRO A 293 18.08 -11.54 6.58
N GLU A 294 18.68 -10.55 7.25
CA GLU A 294 18.58 -10.43 8.70
C GLU A 294 17.26 -9.74 9.05
N PRO A 295 16.63 -10.10 10.19
CA PRO A 295 15.61 -9.26 10.79
C PRO A 295 16.24 -7.89 10.98
N PHE A 296 15.68 -6.87 10.34
CA PHE A 296 15.98 -5.54 10.79
C PHE A 296 15.23 -5.33 12.09
N ASP A 297 15.83 -4.55 12.97
CA ASP A 297 15.05 -3.83 13.96
C ASP A 297 14.22 -2.81 13.16
N ILE A 298 13.18 -3.31 12.48
CA ILE A 298 11.98 -2.52 12.21
C ILE A 298 11.74 -1.98 13.59
N PRO A 299 11.83 -0.66 13.84
CA PRO A 299 11.47 -0.13 15.14
C PRO A 299 10.11 -0.74 15.37
N ARG A 300 10.02 -1.75 16.25
CA ARG A 300 8.75 -2.38 16.54
C ARG A 300 8.05 -1.20 17.10
N ARG A 301 7.18 -0.64 16.27
CA ARG A 301 6.28 0.40 16.66
C ARG A 301 5.75 -0.15 17.98
N ALA A 302 5.93 0.57 19.09
CA ALA A 302 5.57 0.05 20.43
C ALA A 302 4.18 -0.63 20.43
N TYR A 303 3.38 -0.23 19.45
CA TYR A 303 2.11 -0.66 18.87
C TYR A 303 1.95 -2.13 18.37
N ASP A 304 3.01 -2.96 18.24
CA ASP A 304 2.87 -4.42 17.99
C ASP A 304 2.87 -5.25 19.28
N THR A 305 3.08 -4.61 20.43
CA THR A 305 2.82 -5.25 21.72
C THR A 305 1.34 -5.12 22.05
N THR A 306 0.72 -6.25 22.36
CA THR A 306 -0.61 -6.28 22.94
C THR A 306 -0.53 -6.50 24.44
N VAL A 307 -1.47 -5.89 25.16
CA VAL A 307 -1.61 -6.00 26.60
C VAL A 307 -3.01 -6.48 26.90
N ALA A 308 -3.14 -7.42 27.85
CA ALA A 308 -4.45 -7.80 28.37
C ALA A 308 -4.98 -6.67 29.26
N ALA A 309 -6.14 -6.13 28.91
CA ALA A 309 -6.80 -5.07 29.65
C ALA A 309 -8.17 -5.54 30.15
N ARG A 310 -8.49 -5.17 31.38
CA ARG A 310 -9.78 -5.41 32.01
C ARG A 310 -10.70 -4.21 31.82
N VAL A 311 -11.95 -4.46 31.48
CA VAL A 311 -13.00 -3.44 31.47
C VAL A 311 -13.38 -3.12 32.92
N VAL A 312 -13.09 -1.90 33.37
CA VAL A 312 -13.38 -1.44 34.75
C VAL A 312 -14.64 -0.59 34.83
N SER A 313 -15.06 0.01 33.72
CA SER A 313 -16.32 0.75 33.61
C SER A 313 -16.90 0.57 32.22
N ALA A 314 -18.23 0.46 32.14
CA ALA A 314 -18.97 0.45 30.89
C ALA A 314 -20.29 1.23 31.09
N ALA A 315 -20.54 2.24 30.27
CA ALA A 315 -21.71 3.10 30.39
C ALA A 315 -22.29 3.46 29.01
N ASP A 316 -23.62 3.52 28.91
CA ASP A 316 -24.29 4.13 27.77
C ASP A 316 -24.11 5.64 27.84
N VAL A 317 -23.51 6.23 26.80
CA VAL A 317 -23.15 7.65 26.75
C VAL A 317 -23.83 8.36 25.59
N GLY A 318 -24.91 7.81 25.05
CA GLY A 318 -25.67 8.38 23.94
C GLY A 318 -26.38 7.29 23.15
N ALA A 319 -27.27 7.69 22.23
CA ALA A 319 -28.03 6.75 21.42
C ALA A 319 -27.11 5.81 20.62
N GLY A 320 -27.08 4.54 21.01
CA GLY A 320 -26.24 3.51 20.38
C GLY A 320 -24.73 3.67 20.64
N VAL A 321 -24.31 4.44 21.66
CA VAL A 321 -22.89 4.63 21.99
C VAL A 321 -22.60 4.18 23.42
N ARG A 322 -21.60 3.32 23.57
CA ARG A 322 -21.10 2.85 24.87
C ARG A 322 -19.66 3.27 25.09
N SER A 323 -19.37 3.83 26.26
CA SER A 323 -18.02 4.16 26.72
C SER A 323 -17.49 3.04 27.59
N PHE A 324 -16.21 2.71 27.41
CA PHE A 324 -15.51 1.68 28.18
C PHE A 324 -14.22 2.27 28.75
N GLU A 325 -13.95 2.00 30.03
CA GLU A 325 -12.65 2.24 30.64
C GLU A 325 -11.91 0.93 30.81
N LEU A 326 -10.64 0.92 30.38
CA LEU A 326 -9.77 -0.24 30.38
C LEU A 326 -8.56 0.01 31.28
N GLU A 327 -8.19 -1.00 32.05
CA GLU A 327 -7.01 -1.01 32.92
C GLU A 327 -6.19 -2.29 32.67
N GLY A 328 -4.86 -2.19 32.60
CA GLY A 328 -4.01 -3.34 32.30
C GLY A 328 -4.01 -4.39 33.42
N ILE A 329 -4.00 -5.67 33.07
CA ILE A 329 -4.08 -6.79 34.05
C ILE A 329 -2.71 -7.11 34.63
N ASP A 330 -1.69 -7.20 33.77
CA ASP A 330 -0.33 -7.64 34.13
C ASP A 330 0.65 -6.46 34.27
N GLY A 331 0.14 -5.23 34.27
CA GLY A 331 0.93 -4.00 34.33
C GLY A 331 0.16 -2.78 33.84
N SER A 332 0.80 -1.61 33.92
CA SER A 332 0.25 -0.37 33.40
C SER A 332 0.08 -0.41 31.88
N LEU A 333 -1.04 0.12 31.37
CA LEU A 333 -1.17 0.41 29.96
C LEU A 333 -0.14 1.47 29.53
N PRO A 334 0.45 1.39 28.32
CA PRO A 334 1.37 2.41 27.84
C PRO A 334 0.75 3.82 27.84
N PRO A 335 1.53 4.88 28.10
CA PRO A 335 1.03 6.24 27.92
C PRO A 335 0.66 6.50 26.45
N PHE A 336 -0.21 7.49 26.21
CA PHE A 336 -0.63 7.87 24.87
C PHE A 336 -0.60 9.38 24.69
N THR A 337 -0.47 9.83 23.44
CA THR A 337 -0.61 11.23 23.08
C THR A 337 -2.03 11.52 22.59
N PRO A 338 -2.54 12.75 22.77
CA PRO A 338 -3.88 13.14 22.33
C PRO A 338 -4.11 12.82 20.85
N GLY A 339 -5.28 12.25 20.52
CA GLY A 339 -5.62 11.77 19.17
C GLY A 339 -5.16 10.35 18.86
N ALA A 340 -4.51 9.66 19.80
CA ALA A 340 -4.16 8.24 19.62
C ALA A 340 -5.39 7.31 19.60
N HIS A 341 -5.22 6.14 19.00
CA HIS A 341 -6.18 5.04 18.96
C HIS A 341 -5.51 3.70 19.31
N VAL A 342 -6.31 2.72 19.69
CA VAL A 342 -5.87 1.35 20.00
C VAL A 342 -6.64 0.32 19.19
N ASP A 343 -6.05 -0.84 18.95
CA ASP A 343 -6.75 -2.01 18.42
C ASP A 343 -7.33 -2.85 19.53
N LEU A 344 -8.62 -3.17 19.45
CA LEU A 344 -9.26 -4.23 20.22
C LEU A 344 -9.27 -5.53 19.41
N HIS A 345 -8.74 -6.58 20.00
CA HIS A 345 -8.82 -7.94 19.48
C HIS A 345 -10.03 -8.63 20.10
N LEU A 346 -11.01 -8.96 19.27
CA LEU A 346 -12.30 -9.50 19.69
C LEU A 346 -12.30 -11.04 19.66
N PRO A 347 -13.15 -11.70 20.46
CA PRO A 347 -13.23 -13.16 20.51
C PRO A 347 -13.44 -13.85 19.14
N SER A 348 -14.13 -13.18 18.21
CA SER A 348 -14.32 -13.67 16.84
C SER A 348 -13.05 -13.70 15.97
N GLY A 349 -11.93 -13.17 16.46
CA GLY A 349 -10.71 -12.94 15.69
C GLY A 349 -10.72 -11.61 14.90
N ARG A 350 -11.79 -10.82 15.01
CA ARG A 350 -11.84 -9.46 14.43
C ARG A 350 -10.96 -8.51 15.22
N VAL A 351 -10.32 -7.58 14.50
CA VAL A 351 -9.59 -6.45 15.10
C VAL A 351 -10.27 -5.14 14.70
N ARG A 352 -10.50 -4.23 15.66
CA ARG A 352 -11.13 -2.93 15.43
C ARG A 352 -10.39 -1.82 16.15
N GLN A 353 -10.29 -0.66 15.51
CA GLN A 353 -9.58 0.50 16.02
C GLN A 353 -10.56 1.45 16.72
N TYR A 354 -10.19 1.97 17.88
CA TYR A 354 -10.98 2.96 18.60
C TYR A 354 -10.07 4.06 19.15
N SER A 355 -10.42 5.32 18.88
CA SER A 355 -9.69 6.47 19.44
C SER A 355 -9.83 6.50 20.96
N LEU A 356 -8.71 6.81 21.63
CA LEU A 356 -8.69 7.10 23.05
C LEU A 356 -9.30 8.48 23.26
N CYS A 357 -10.32 8.56 24.11
CA CYS A 357 -11.10 9.78 24.35
C CYS A 357 -10.98 10.31 25.79
N GLY A 358 -10.17 9.66 26.61
CA GLY A 358 -9.84 10.13 27.96
C GLY A 358 -8.69 11.13 27.99
N PRO A 359 -8.37 11.68 29.18
CA PRO A 359 -7.20 12.52 29.36
C PRO A 359 -5.91 11.74 29.09
N ALA A 360 -5.02 12.33 28.29
CA ALA A 360 -3.69 11.81 28.04
C ALA A 360 -2.75 12.21 29.18
N ASP A 361 -2.09 11.25 29.82
CA ASP A 361 -1.02 11.52 30.78
C ASP A 361 0.32 11.62 30.03
N LEU A 362 0.72 12.85 29.71
CA LEU A 362 1.97 13.12 28.99
C LEU A 362 3.23 13.05 29.87
N ALA A 363 3.07 13.03 31.19
CA ALA A 363 4.18 12.86 32.13
C ALA A 363 4.46 11.37 32.41
N ALA A 364 3.50 10.49 32.12
CA ALA A 364 3.66 9.06 32.25
C ALA A 364 4.68 8.50 31.24
N SER A 365 5.67 7.76 31.75
CA SER A 365 6.56 6.91 30.94
C SER A 365 6.03 5.48 30.87
N VAL A 366 6.59 4.67 29.97
CA VAL A 366 6.33 3.21 29.94
C VAL A 366 6.60 2.63 31.33
N GLY A 367 5.60 1.99 31.93
CA GLY A 367 5.63 1.46 33.31
C GLY A 367 4.92 2.32 34.38
N SER A 368 4.30 3.44 34.01
CA SER A 368 3.58 4.32 34.95
C SER A 368 2.27 3.69 35.42
N VAL A 369 2.14 3.45 36.73
CA VAL A 369 0.92 2.85 37.32
C VAL A 369 -0.26 3.82 37.22
N GLY A 370 -1.44 3.33 36.79
CA GLY A 370 -2.69 4.10 36.81
C GLY A 370 -3.14 4.69 35.47
N VAL A 371 -2.41 4.47 34.37
CA VAL A 371 -2.87 4.85 33.02
C VAL A 371 -4.11 4.04 32.66
N ARG A 372 -5.22 4.74 32.39
CA ARG A 372 -6.49 4.15 31.92
C ARG A 372 -6.78 4.57 30.49
N TYR A 373 -7.25 3.62 29.70
CA TYR A 373 -7.76 3.92 28.36
C TYR A 373 -9.27 4.07 28.43
N ARG A 374 -9.77 5.21 27.96
CA ARG A 374 -11.20 5.38 27.70
C ARG A 374 -11.43 5.36 26.20
N ILE A 375 -12.34 4.50 25.76
CA ILE A 375 -12.82 4.43 24.37
C ILE A 375 -14.34 4.60 24.37
N ALA A 376 -14.91 5.07 23.26
CA ALA A 376 -16.35 5.03 23.05
C ALA A 376 -16.67 4.41 21.69
N VAL A 377 -17.65 3.51 21.70
CA VAL A 377 -17.98 2.66 20.55
C VAL A 377 -19.42 2.87 20.17
N LYS A 378 -19.67 3.27 18.92
CA LYS A 378 -21.01 3.33 18.34
C LYS A 378 -21.38 1.96 17.76
N ALA A 379 -22.54 1.43 18.14
CA ALA A 379 -23.12 0.24 17.54
C ALA A 379 -23.54 0.54 16.08
N LEU A 380 -23.13 -0.32 15.15
CA LEU A 380 -23.49 -0.21 13.74
C LEU A 380 -24.19 -1.51 13.33
N ALA A 381 -25.51 -1.46 13.19
CA ALA A 381 -26.33 -2.61 12.82
C ALA A 381 -25.93 -3.20 11.47
N ASP A 382 -25.69 -2.34 10.48
CA ASP A 382 -25.28 -2.73 9.12
C ASP A 382 -23.75 -2.84 8.95
N GLY A 383 -23.01 -2.92 10.06
CA GLY A 383 -21.55 -3.01 10.06
C GLY A 383 -21.00 -4.42 9.83
N ARG A 384 -19.67 -4.55 9.79
CA ARG A 384 -18.96 -5.85 9.70
C ARG A 384 -18.96 -6.65 11.03
N GLY A 385 -20.01 -6.49 11.85
CA GLY A 385 -20.21 -7.17 13.15
C GLY A 385 -19.33 -6.74 14.33
N GLY A 386 -18.17 -6.11 14.11
CA GLY A 386 -17.21 -5.85 15.20
C GLY A 386 -17.69 -4.87 16.28
N SER A 387 -18.44 -3.81 15.93
CA SER A 387 -18.95 -2.88 16.94
C SER A 387 -20.10 -3.47 17.76
N LEU A 388 -20.95 -4.31 17.16
CA LEU A 388 -21.99 -5.05 17.87
C LEU A 388 -21.36 -6.06 18.85
N GLU A 389 -20.35 -6.80 18.39
CA GLU A 389 -19.61 -7.72 19.24
C GLU A 389 -18.99 -7.00 20.45
N VAL A 390 -18.43 -5.80 20.27
CA VAL A 390 -17.94 -5.01 21.41
C VAL A 390 -19.07 -4.69 22.40
N HIS A 391 -20.23 -4.26 21.91
CA HIS A 391 -21.37 -3.95 22.76
C HIS A 391 -21.92 -5.17 23.51
N GLU A 392 -21.89 -6.33 22.88
CA GLU A 392 -22.44 -7.58 23.45
C GLU A 392 -21.48 -8.25 24.43
N THR A 393 -20.17 -8.22 24.11
CA THR A 393 -19.14 -9.01 24.80
C THR A 393 -18.36 -8.22 25.85
N LEU A 394 -18.10 -6.92 25.67
CA LEU A 394 -17.38 -6.15 26.69
C LEU A 394 -18.34 -5.74 27.82
N ARG A 395 -18.17 -6.38 28.97
CA ARG A 395 -18.86 -6.06 30.24
C ARG A 395 -17.83 -5.75 31.31
N VAL A 396 -18.25 -5.06 32.37
CA VAL A 396 -17.37 -4.81 33.52
C VAL A 396 -16.82 -6.15 34.05
N GLY A 397 -15.50 -6.21 34.21
CA GLY A 397 -14.77 -7.41 34.63
C GLY A 397 -14.15 -8.21 33.46
N GLU A 398 -14.67 -8.07 32.24
CA GLU A 398 -14.18 -8.78 31.06
C GLU A 398 -12.77 -8.37 30.66
N VAL A 399 -12.05 -9.32 30.06
CA VAL A 399 -10.68 -9.14 29.59
C VAL A 399 -10.67 -9.04 28.08
N VAL A 400 -10.04 -8.01 27.56
CA VAL A 400 -9.83 -7.80 26.12
C VAL A 400 -8.36 -7.56 25.85
N THR A 401 -7.88 -8.06 24.70
CA THR A 401 -6.51 -7.82 24.27
C THR A 401 -6.47 -6.51 23.48
N VAL A 402 -5.59 -5.60 23.87
CA VAL A 402 -5.49 -4.24 23.33
C VAL A 402 -4.08 -3.98 22.82
N SER A 403 -3.91 -3.36 21.64
CA SER A 403 -2.58 -2.92 21.19
C SER A 403 -2.07 -1.74 22.00
N ALA A 404 -0.77 -1.46 21.95
CA ALA A 404 -0.30 -0.15 22.38
C ALA A 404 -0.85 0.99 21.46
N PRO A 405 -0.97 2.23 21.95
CA PRO A 405 -1.70 3.32 21.27
C PRO A 405 -0.96 3.90 20.09
N ARG A 406 -1.56 3.92 18.89
CA ARG A 406 -1.02 4.57 17.69
C ARG A 406 -1.60 5.96 17.53
N ASN A 407 -0.80 6.93 17.09
CA ASN A 407 -1.29 8.27 16.80
C ASN A 407 -0.95 8.69 15.37
N ASN A 408 -1.99 8.80 14.53
CA ASN A 408 -1.91 9.33 13.17
C ASN A 408 -2.64 10.68 13.04
N PHE A 409 -3.11 11.23 14.17
CA PHE A 409 -3.92 12.44 14.26
C PHE A 409 -3.41 13.27 15.42
N SER A 410 -2.21 13.84 15.26
CA SER A 410 -1.52 14.58 16.31
C SER A 410 -1.77 16.09 16.22
N LEU A 411 -1.68 16.78 17.35
CA LEU A 411 -1.74 18.24 17.42
C LEU A 411 -0.47 18.87 16.81
N VAL A 412 -0.66 19.86 15.94
CA VAL A 412 0.37 20.79 15.49
C VAL A 412 0.39 21.98 16.43
N PRO A 413 1.52 22.67 16.63
CA PRO A 413 1.56 23.90 17.41
C PRO A 413 0.70 25.01 16.77
N ALA A 414 -0.23 25.59 17.54
CA ALA A 414 -1.06 26.72 17.15
C ALA A 414 -1.44 27.57 18.37
N ALA A 415 -1.84 28.83 18.17
CA ALA A 415 -2.22 29.72 19.26
C ALA A 415 -3.67 29.46 19.74
N ARG A 416 -4.52 28.93 18.86
CA ARG A 416 -5.90 28.53 19.15
C ARG A 416 -6.33 27.34 18.29
N TYR A 417 -7.25 26.52 18.80
CA TYR A 417 -7.72 25.31 18.12
C TYR A 417 -9.24 25.30 17.96
N GLU A 418 -9.70 24.96 16.75
CA GLU A 418 -11.10 24.63 16.52
C GLU A 418 -11.24 23.13 16.30
N LEU A 419 -11.91 22.45 17.22
CA LEU A 419 -12.11 21.01 17.19
C LEU A 419 -13.56 20.74 16.77
N VAL A 420 -13.76 20.20 15.57
CA VAL A 420 -15.07 20.08 14.94
C VAL A 420 -15.44 18.60 14.79
N ALA A 421 -16.30 18.13 15.68
CA ALA A 421 -16.77 16.76 15.76
C ALA A 421 -18.15 16.58 15.13
N ALA A 422 -18.37 15.45 14.45
CA ALA A 422 -19.72 14.97 14.16
C ALA A 422 -19.91 13.53 14.62
N GLY A 423 -20.96 13.31 15.42
CA GLY A 423 -21.26 12.01 16.01
C GLY A 423 -20.06 11.42 16.75
N ILE A 424 -19.78 10.12 16.55
CA ILE A 424 -18.72 9.41 17.26
C ILE A 424 -17.31 9.95 16.96
N GLY A 425 -17.13 10.77 15.92
CA GLY A 425 -15.90 11.51 15.63
C GLY A 425 -15.48 12.50 16.73
N ILE A 426 -16.29 12.68 17.78
CA ILE A 426 -15.91 13.40 18.99
C ILE A 426 -14.77 12.73 19.76
N THR A 427 -14.56 11.41 19.64
CA THR A 427 -13.62 10.67 20.51
C THR A 427 -12.16 11.16 20.48
N PRO A 428 -11.50 11.37 19.32
CA PRO A 428 -10.13 11.86 19.30
C PRO A 428 -10.06 13.36 19.66
N LEU A 429 -11.09 14.12 19.30
CA LEU A 429 -11.20 15.56 19.59
C LEU A 429 -11.45 15.83 21.07
N LEU A 430 -12.12 14.93 21.79
CA LEU A 430 -12.27 15.01 23.23
C LEU A 430 -10.93 14.81 23.94
N SER A 431 -10.07 13.93 23.40
CA SER A 431 -8.70 13.77 23.89
C SER A 431 -7.85 15.03 23.69
N PHE A 432 -7.99 15.70 22.53
CA PHE A 432 -7.39 17.02 22.33
C PHE A 432 -7.92 18.05 23.32
N ALA A 433 -9.24 18.13 23.53
CA ALA A 433 -9.84 19.08 24.46
C ALA A 433 -9.32 18.92 25.89
N HIS A 434 -9.20 17.68 26.38
CA HIS A 434 -8.57 17.38 27.66
C HIS A 434 -7.14 17.91 27.75
N HIS A 435 -6.33 17.67 26.71
CA HIS A 435 -4.95 18.11 26.67
C HIS A 435 -4.80 19.64 26.59
N LEU A 436 -5.55 20.29 25.71
CA LEU A 436 -5.51 21.74 25.51
C LEU A 436 -5.97 22.49 26.76
N HIS A 437 -7.00 21.96 27.45
CA HIS A 437 -7.42 22.49 28.75
C HIS A 437 -6.31 22.39 29.80
N ALA A 438 -5.66 21.22 29.93
CA ALA A 438 -4.56 21.03 30.87
C ALA A 438 -3.34 21.93 30.54
N ALA A 439 -3.11 22.20 29.25
CA ALA A 439 -2.06 23.10 28.78
C ALA A 439 -2.43 24.60 28.84
N GLY A 440 -3.67 24.94 29.21
CA GLY A 440 -4.17 26.33 29.20
C GLY A 440 -4.22 26.96 27.80
N THR A 441 -4.25 26.12 26.75
CA THR A 441 -4.25 26.59 25.35
C THR A 441 -5.69 26.82 24.87
N PRO A 442 -6.01 27.98 24.26
CA PRO A 442 -7.36 28.28 23.81
C PRO A 442 -7.90 27.27 22.78
N PHE A 443 -9.12 26.79 22.99
CA PHE A 443 -9.83 25.96 22.01
C PHE A 443 -11.35 26.06 22.14
N THR A 444 -12.04 25.70 21.06
CA THR A 444 -13.48 25.39 21.08
C THR A 444 -13.71 23.98 20.54
N LEU A 445 -14.56 23.20 21.23
CA LEU A 445 -15.03 21.89 20.75
C LEU A 445 -16.46 22.03 20.23
N HIS A 446 -16.60 22.06 18.92
CA HIS A 446 -17.87 22.07 18.20
C HIS A 446 -18.38 20.64 18.02
N VAL A 447 -19.55 20.34 18.58
CA VAL A 447 -20.16 19.00 18.51
C VAL A 447 -21.43 19.08 17.67
N CYS A 448 -21.37 18.55 16.45
CA CYS A 448 -22.48 18.49 15.52
C CYS A 448 -23.24 17.17 15.68
N ALA A 449 -24.55 17.27 15.90
CA ALA A 449 -25.46 16.13 16.06
C ALA A 449 -26.81 16.39 15.36
N HIS A 450 -27.59 15.34 15.12
CA HIS A 450 -28.91 15.46 14.49
C HIS A 450 -29.96 16.01 15.46
N ASP A 451 -29.79 15.76 16.75
CA ASP A 451 -30.62 16.20 17.86
C ASP A 451 -29.81 16.09 19.16
N GLU A 452 -30.35 16.60 20.26
CA GLU A 452 -29.69 16.52 21.58
C GLU A 452 -29.47 15.07 22.04
N ALA A 453 -30.37 14.15 21.67
CA ALA A 453 -30.30 12.74 22.07
C ALA A 453 -29.16 11.97 21.37
N SER A 454 -28.70 12.47 20.22
CA SER A 454 -27.63 11.88 19.41
C SER A 454 -26.25 12.47 19.69
N VAL A 455 -26.13 13.44 20.60
CA VAL A 455 -24.85 13.98 21.09
C VAL A 455 -24.15 12.90 21.93
N PRO A 456 -22.98 12.36 21.50
CA PRO A 456 -22.25 11.42 22.32
C PRO A 456 -21.70 12.11 23.57
N PHE A 457 -21.64 11.38 24.67
CA PHE A 457 -21.43 11.83 26.04
C PHE A 457 -22.54 12.69 26.64
N GLY A 458 -23.45 13.27 25.83
CA GLY A 458 -24.66 13.95 26.29
C GLY A 458 -24.42 14.88 27.49
N ALA A 459 -25.18 14.66 28.57
CA ALA A 459 -25.06 15.44 29.81
C ALA A 459 -23.67 15.38 30.46
N ALA A 460 -22.89 14.31 30.24
CA ALA A 460 -21.55 14.19 30.80
C ALA A 460 -20.57 15.22 30.24
N LEU A 461 -20.85 15.82 29.06
CA LEU A 461 -20.05 16.94 28.54
C LEU A 461 -20.15 18.19 29.42
N ALA A 462 -21.29 18.42 30.07
CA ALA A 462 -21.50 19.57 30.95
C ALA A 462 -20.71 19.47 32.27
N GLU A 463 -20.32 18.25 32.66
CA GLU A 463 -19.54 17.98 33.86
C GLU A 463 -18.02 18.08 33.63
N LEU A 464 -17.59 18.31 32.39
CA LEU A 464 -16.17 18.47 32.07
C LEU A 464 -15.65 19.83 32.54
N PRO A 465 -14.38 19.92 32.98
CA PRO A 465 -13.81 21.18 33.49
C PRO A 465 -13.67 22.26 32.40
N PHE A 466 -13.82 21.89 31.12
CA PHE A 466 -13.84 22.77 29.96
C PHE A 466 -15.22 22.83 29.29
N ALA A 467 -16.31 22.54 29.99
CA ALA A 467 -17.67 22.59 29.43
C ALA A 467 -18.00 23.93 28.75
N ALA A 468 -17.46 25.05 29.25
CA ALA A 468 -17.61 26.38 28.66
C ALA A 468 -16.98 26.53 27.26
N SER A 469 -16.03 25.66 26.90
CA SER A 469 -15.40 25.59 25.57
C SER A 469 -16.12 24.64 24.61
N ILE A 470 -17.23 24.01 25.02
CA ILE A 470 -17.98 23.07 24.20
C ILE A 470 -19.21 23.77 23.63
N GLN A 471 -19.41 23.67 22.31
CA GLN A 471 -20.57 24.20 21.61
C GLN A 471 -21.29 23.08 20.86
N VAL A 472 -22.56 22.85 21.20
CA VAL A 472 -23.39 21.83 20.54
C VAL A 472 -24.19 22.48 19.40
N HIS A 473 -24.20 21.82 18.24
CA HIS A 473 -24.86 22.26 17.03
C HIS A 473 -25.86 21.21 16.55
N THR A 474 -27.15 21.59 16.50
CA THR A 474 -28.27 20.78 16.01
C THR A 474 -28.95 21.46 14.80
N PRO A 475 -29.81 20.76 14.02
CA PRO A 475 -30.52 21.35 12.89
C PRO A 475 -31.33 22.59 13.32
N GLY A 476 -30.87 23.78 12.93
CA GLY A 476 -31.38 25.09 13.37
C GLY A 476 -30.30 26.03 13.92
N ARG A 477 -29.18 25.49 14.42
CA ARG A 477 -27.97 26.20 14.85
C ARG A 477 -26.71 25.55 14.24
N GLY A 478 -26.70 25.40 12.93
CA GLY A 478 -25.62 24.75 12.19
C GLY A 478 -24.26 25.42 12.40
N PHE A 479 -23.22 24.58 12.44
CA PHE A 479 -21.83 25.01 12.45
C PHE A 479 -21.41 25.51 11.05
N SER A 480 -20.49 26.48 11.02
CA SER A 480 -19.85 26.99 9.80
C SER A 480 -18.46 27.49 10.16
N LEU A 481 -17.46 27.11 9.37
CA LEU A 481 -16.08 27.59 9.53
C LEU A 481 -15.99 29.10 9.33
N GLU A 482 -16.79 29.67 8.41
CA GLU A 482 -16.83 31.11 8.19
C GLU A 482 -17.24 31.87 9.46
N ARG A 483 -18.18 31.33 10.24
CA ARG A 483 -18.62 31.95 11.50
C ARG A 483 -17.66 31.71 12.66
N ALA A 484 -17.07 30.53 12.73
CA ALA A 484 -16.18 30.15 13.83
C ALA A 484 -14.80 30.83 13.71
N VAL A 485 -14.25 30.87 12.50
CA VAL A 485 -12.87 31.30 12.25
C VAL A 485 -12.77 32.41 11.19
N GLY A 486 -13.68 32.44 10.21
CA GLY A 486 -13.63 33.40 9.10
C GLY A 486 -12.56 33.04 8.06
N ARG A 487 -12.02 34.03 7.34
CA ARG A 487 -10.83 33.84 6.47
C ARG A 487 -9.60 33.52 7.33
N TRP A 488 -8.76 32.61 6.84
CA TRP A 488 -7.58 32.17 7.59
C TRP A 488 -6.60 33.32 7.87
N ALA A 489 -6.23 33.49 9.14
CA ALA A 489 -5.30 34.54 9.59
C ALA A 489 -3.94 33.99 10.10
N GLY A 490 -3.71 32.67 10.05
CA GLY A 490 -2.41 32.05 10.37
C GLY A 490 -2.17 31.69 11.84
N ASP A 491 -3.13 31.92 12.73
CA ASP A 491 -2.98 31.76 14.19
C ASP A 491 -3.72 30.54 14.78
N SER A 492 -4.53 29.87 13.98
CA SER A 492 -5.42 28.79 14.41
C SER A 492 -4.93 27.42 13.93
N ALA A 493 -5.53 26.34 14.38
CA ALA A 493 -5.51 25.03 13.72
C ALA A 493 -6.89 24.40 13.80
N VAL A 494 -7.39 23.86 12.68
CA VAL A 494 -8.72 23.25 12.62
C VAL A 494 -8.59 21.74 12.53
N TYR A 495 -9.24 21.03 13.45
CA TYR A 495 -9.26 19.58 13.51
C TYR A 495 -10.67 19.07 13.32
N VAL A 496 -10.88 18.19 12.35
CA VAL A 496 -12.20 17.68 11.99
C VAL A 496 -12.22 16.15 12.06
N CYS A 497 -13.26 15.60 12.69
CA CYS A 497 -13.51 14.16 12.66
C CYS A 497 -15.01 13.88 12.68
N GLY A 498 -15.48 13.08 11.73
CA GLY A 498 -16.90 12.77 11.57
C GLY A 498 -17.18 11.89 10.36
N PRO A 499 -18.46 11.75 9.96
CA PRO A 499 -18.83 11.08 8.70
C PRO A 499 -18.22 11.77 7.48
N ALA A 500 -17.97 11.02 6.41
CA ALA A 500 -17.38 11.49 5.14
C ALA A 500 -17.99 12.82 4.65
N GLY A 501 -19.29 12.82 4.33
CA GLY A 501 -19.96 14.02 3.80
C GLY A 501 -19.92 15.24 4.74
N PHE A 502 -19.77 15.05 6.05
CA PHE A 502 -19.56 16.15 6.98
C PHE A 502 -18.14 16.73 6.85
N MET A 503 -17.12 15.86 6.79
CA MET A 503 -15.74 16.28 6.63
C MET A 503 -15.48 16.91 5.25
N ASP A 504 -16.17 16.44 4.21
CA ASP A 504 -16.08 16.99 2.86
C ASP A 504 -16.72 18.37 2.77
N ALA A 505 -17.91 18.56 3.34
CA ALA A 505 -18.57 19.87 3.40
C ALA A 505 -17.70 20.93 4.08
N LEU A 506 -17.02 20.58 5.18
CA LEU A 506 -16.07 21.47 5.86
C LEU A 506 -14.79 21.69 5.05
N GLY A 507 -14.37 20.68 4.29
CA GLY A 507 -13.27 20.81 3.34
C GLY A 507 -13.54 21.81 2.23
N ASP A 508 -14.72 21.73 1.62
CA ASP A 508 -15.16 22.65 0.58
C ASP A 508 -15.34 24.07 1.14
N GLU A 509 -15.90 24.19 2.35
CA GLU A 509 -16.01 25.49 3.01
C GLU A 509 -14.62 26.11 3.29
N ALA A 510 -13.67 25.33 3.82
CA ALA A 510 -12.30 25.78 4.05
C ALA A 510 -11.60 26.21 2.75
N ALA A 511 -11.81 25.47 1.66
CA ALA A 511 -11.28 25.82 0.35
C ALA A 511 -11.84 27.15 -0.16
N ARG A 512 -13.16 27.39 -0.03
CA ARG A 512 -13.78 28.68 -0.39
C ARG A 512 -13.26 29.84 0.47
N LEU A 513 -12.88 29.57 1.71
CA LEU A 513 -12.31 30.56 2.63
C LEU A 513 -10.78 30.70 2.48
N GLU A 514 -10.18 30.03 1.49
CA GLU A 514 -8.76 30.11 1.14
C GLU A 514 -7.83 29.59 2.26
N TYR A 515 -8.26 28.53 2.97
CA TYR A 515 -7.43 27.93 4.01
C TYR A 515 -6.25 27.20 3.37
N PRO A 516 -5.03 27.36 3.92
CA PRO A 516 -3.91 26.51 3.56
C PRO A 516 -4.25 25.03 3.77
N ILE A 517 -3.72 24.15 2.91
CA ILE A 517 -4.01 22.71 2.97
C ILE A 517 -3.56 22.05 4.28
N ASP A 518 -2.58 22.65 4.96
CA ASP A 518 -2.02 22.24 6.24
C ASP A 518 -2.74 22.86 7.45
N ALA A 519 -3.70 23.77 7.25
CA ALA A 519 -4.48 24.39 8.32
C ALA A 519 -5.67 23.52 8.80
N LEU A 520 -6.08 22.54 7.98
CA LEU A 520 -7.23 21.67 8.22
C LEU A 520 -6.80 20.20 8.33
N HIS A 521 -6.79 19.68 9.55
CA HIS A 521 -6.41 18.31 9.85
C HIS A 521 -7.66 17.42 9.99
N ARG A 522 -7.63 16.21 9.43
CA ARG A 522 -8.77 15.28 9.44
C ARG A 522 -8.37 13.86 9.83
N GLU A 523 -9.25 13.17 10.55
CA GLU A 523 -9.15 11.73 10.82
C GLU A 523 -10.45 11.02 10.41
N SER A 524 -10.33 9.93 9.66
CA SER A 524 -11.46 9.10 9.23
C SER A 524 -11.46 7.74 9.95
N PHE A 525 -12.62 7.34 10.46
CA PHE A 525 -12.82 6.06 11.16
C PHE A 525 -13.19 4.90 10.24
N THR A 526 -13.43 5.19 8.97
CA THR A 526 -13.55 4.16 7.93
C THR A 526 -12.16 3.92 7.36
N ALA A 527 -11.65 2.69 7.53
CA ALA A 527 -10.35 2.27 7.01
C ALA A 527 -10.30 2.52 5.51
N GLY A 528 -9.67 3.62 5.09
CA GLY A 528 -9.52 4.08 3.71
C GLY A 528 -10.43 3.38 2.72
N VAL A 529 -11.74 3.38 3.00
CA VAL A 529 -12.71 2.98 2.00
C VAL A 529 -12.58 4.14 1.06
N ILE A 530 -12.07 3.86 -0.13
CA ILE A 530 -12.10 4.79 -1.24
C ILE A 530 -13.49 5.40 -1.18
N ASP A 531 -13.56 6.68 -0.84
CA ASP A 531 -14.84 7.25 -0.47
C ASP A 531 -15.72 7.19 -1.71
N LEU A 532 -16.68 6.28 -1.70
CA LEU A 532 -17.57 6.04 -2.80
C LEU A 532 -18.94 6.70 -2.54
N THR A 533 -19.11 7.40 -1.41
CA THR A 533 -20.41 7.79 -0.86
C THR A 533 -21.16 8.77 -1.76
N ASP A 534 -20.45 9.67 -2.45
CA ASP A 534 -21.01 10.60 -3.44
C ASP A 534 -20.75 10.19 -4.89
N SER A 535 -20.35 8.94 -5.09
CA SER A 535 -20.07 8.43 -6.42
C SER A 535 -21.36 8.22 -7.17
N ARG A 536 -21.35 8.60 -8.44
CA ARG A 536 -22.43 8.24 -9.35
C ARG A 536 -22.09 6.92 -10.04
N PRO A 537 -23.11 6.10 -10.36
CA PRO A 537 -22.91 5.02 -11.28
C PRO A 537 -22.51 5.59 -12.64
N PHE A 538 -21.66 4.88 -13.37
CA PHE A 538 -21.26 5.28 -14.72
C PHE A 538 -21.00 4.05 -15.58
N GLU A 539 -21.05 4.26 -16.89
CA GLU A 539 -20.74 3.25 -17.89
C GLU A 539 -19.23 3.21 -18.14
N LEU A 540 -18.63 2.03 -18.01
CA LEU A 540 -17.25 1.76 -18.36
C LEU A 540 -17.18 0.87 -19.59
N VAL A 541 -16.71 1.42 -20.71
CA VAL A 541 -16.59 0.70 -21.98
C VAL A 541 -15.14 0.32 -22.20
N LEU A 542 -14.90 -0.94 -22.56
CA LEU A 542 -13.59 -1.43 -22.97
C LEU A 542 -13.47 -1.29 -24.49
N GLY A 543 -12.77 -0.27 -24.95
CA GLY A 543 -12.75 0.16 -26.36
C GLY A 543 -12.26 -0.92 -27.34
N ARG A 544 -11.43 -1.87 -26.91
CA ARG A 544 -10.91 -2.93 -27.79
C ARG A 544 -11.83 -4.13 -27.85
N SER A 545 -12.42 -4.51 -26.71
CA SER A 545 -13.32 -5.66 -26.65
C SER A 545 -14.79 -5.32 -26.95
N GLY A 546 -15.15 -4.03 -26.95
CA GLY A 546 -16.52 -3.55 -27.10
C GLY A 546 -17.42 -3.91 -25.91
N ARG A 547 -16.86 -4.46 -24.83
CA ARG A 547 -17.62 -4.85 -23.63
C ARG A 547 -17.93 -3.59 -22.81
N THR A 548 -19.13 -3.56 -22.26
CA THR A 548 -19.62 -2.45 -21.44
C THR A 548 -20.01 -2.96 -20.06
N PHE A 549 -19.59 -2.24 -19.03
CA PHE A 549 -19.90 -2.53 -17.65
C PHE A 549 -20.59 -1.34 -17.00
N GLN A 550 -21.59 -1.61 -16.18
CA GLN A 550 -22.13 -0.62 -15.27
C GLN A 550 -21.29 -0.67 -14.00
N ILE A 551 -20.69 0.47 -13.63
CA ILE A 551 -19.92 0.59 -12.38
C ILE A 551 -20.84 1.21 -11.34
N PRO A 552 -21.35 0.45 -10.35
CA PRO A 552 -22.20 0.98 -9.30
C PRO A 552 -21.49 2.08 -8.50
N ALA A 553 -22.29 2.99 -7.93
CA ALA A 553 -21.80 4.05 -7.04
C ALA A 553 -20.90 3.50 -5.93
N ASP A 554 -21.28 2.39 -5.32
CA ASP A 554 -20.68 1.75 -4.15
C ASP A 554 -19.59 0.72 -4.47
N ARG A 555 -19.19 0.60 -5.74
CA ARG A 555 -18.19 -0.38 -6.19
C ARG A 555 -17.04 0.28 -6.95
N GLN A 556 -15.83 -0.25 -6.79
CA GLN A 556 -14.66 0.16 -7.58
C GLN A 556 -14.75 -0.41 -9.00
N ALA A 557 -14.27 0.34 -10.00
CA ALA A 557 -14.18 -0.16 -11.37
C ALA A 557 -13.31 -1.43 -11.45
N LEU A 558 -12.21 -1.46 -10.70
CA LEU A 558 -11.32 -2.62 -10.61
C LEU A 558 -12.05 -3.89 -10.18
N ASP A 559 -12.90 -3.83 -9.14
CA ASP A 559 -13.60 -5.00 -8.63
C ASP A 559 -14.64 -5.52 -9.63
N VAL A 560 -15.40 -4.61 -10.25
CA VAL A 560 -16.41 -4.97 -11.26
C VAL A 560 -15.75 -5.64 -12.46
N LEU A 561 -14.61 -5.12 -12.92
CA LEU A 561 -13.84 -5.71 -14.02
C LEU A 561 -13.28 -7.09 -13.64
N ALA A 562 -12.77 -7.25 -12.42
CA ALA A 562 -12.26 -8.52 -11.93
C ALA A 562 -13.36 -9.60 -11.84
N GLU A 563 -14.56 -9.25 -11.38
CA GLU A 563 -15.73 -10.16 -11.34
C GLU A 563 -16.14 -10.66 -12.72
N HIS A 564 -15.83 -9.91 -13.77
CA HIS A 564 -16.15 -10.24 -15.15
C HIS A 564 -14.94 -10.74 -15.95
N ASP A 565 -13.92 -11.28 -15.26
CA ASP A 565 -12.71 -11.85 -15.85
C ASP A 565 -11.94 -10.88 -16.78
N VAL A 566 -12.04 -9.57 -16.53
CA VAL A 566 -11.22 -8.57 -17.23
C VAL A 566 -9.90 -8.43 -16.47
N ALA A 567 -8.83 -8.85 -17.12
CA ALA A 567 -7.50 -8.82 -16.52
C ALA A 567 -6.94 -7.39 -16.46
N VAL A 568 -6.89 -6.83 -15.26
CA VAL A 568 -6.23 -5.54 -14.97
C VAL A 568 -5.12 -5.78 -13.93
N PRO A 569 -3.88 -5.31 -14.16
CA PRO A 569 -2.84 -5.35 -13.14
C PRO A 569 -3.23 -4.53 -11.91
N TRP A 570 -3.10 -5.07 -10.71
CA TRP A 570 -3.33 -4.32 -9.47
C TRP A 570 -2.54 -4.88 -8.28
N SER A 571 -2.21 -4.01 -7.32
CA SER A 571 -1.49 -4.37 -6.09
C SER A 571 -2.17 -3.78 -4.84
N CYS A 572 -2.04 -2.47 -4.61
CA CYS A 572 -2.46 -1.83 -3.34
C CYS A 572 -3.97 -1.62 -3.16
N SER A 573 -4.72 -1.50 -4.27
CA SER A 573 -6.15 -1.05 -4.28
C SER A 573 -6.45 0.22 -3.48
N GLN A 574 -5.49 1.13 -3.41
CA GLN A 574 -5.57 2.38 -2.63
C GLN A 574 -5.19 3.62 -3.43
N GLY A 575 -4.92 3.47 -4.73
CA GLY A 575 -4.52 4.59 -5.60
C GLY A 575 -3.10 5.10 -5.39
N VAL A 576 -2.20 4.29 -4.81
CA VAL A 576 -0.84 4.73 -4.44
C VAL A 576 0.27 4.08 -5.26
N CYS A 577 0.13 2.81 -5.66
CA CYS A 577 1.19 2.08 -6.38
C CYS A 577 1.25 2.39 -7.90
N GLY A 578 0.10 2.78 -8.49
CA GLY A 578 0.00 3.03 -9.94
C GLY A 578 -0.09 1.78 -10.82
N THR A 579 -0.09 0.56 -10.26
CA THR A 579 -0.14 -0.66 -11.07
C THR A 579 -1.43 -0.80 -11.90
N CYS A 580 -2.56 -0.30 -11.38
CA CYS A 580 -3.85 -0.32 -12.09
C CYS A 580 -4.09 0.92 -12.97
N ILE A 581 -3.05 1.67 -13.34
CA ILE A 581 -3.17 2.77 -14.29
C ILE A 581 -3.53 2.19 -15.66
N THR A 582 -4.64 2.66 -16.22
CA THR A 582 -5.19 2.23 -17.50
C THR A 582 -5.40 3.43 -18.41
N PRO A 583 -4.98 3.39 -19.69
CA PRO A 583 -5.23 4.48 -20.63
C PRO A 583 -6.73 4.68 -20.89
N VAL A 584 -7.12 5.95 -21.01
CA VAL A 584 -8.50 6.38 -21.29
C VAL A 584 -8.56 6.98 -22.70
N LEU A 585 -9.51 6.49 -23.50
CA LEU A 585 -9.77 6.93 -24.88
C LEU A 585 -10.80 8.07 -24.93
N GLU A 586 -11.76 8.09 -24.01
CA GLU A 586 -12.88 9.03 -23.98
C GLU A 586 -13.43 9.18 -22.55
N GLY A 587 -13.86 10.40 -22.20
CA GLY A 587 -14.56 10.74 -20.96
C GLY A 587 -13.73 11.54 -19.95
N GLU A 588 -14.40 12.17 -18.99
CA GLU A 588 -13.76 13.01 -17.97
C GLU A 588 -13.67 12.26 -16.63
N ILE A 589 -12.45 12.17 -16.08
CA ILE A 589 -12.12 11.34 -14.92
C ILE A 589 -12.23 12.15 -13.64
N GLU A 590 -12.86 11.56 -12.64
CA GLU A 590 -12.76 11.99 -11.26
C GLU A 590 -11.56 11.29 -10.60
N HIS A 591 -10.41 11.97 -10.60
CA HIS A 591 -9.17 11.42 -10.07
C HIS A 591 -9.17 11.37 -8.55
N ARG A 592 -9.09 10.16 -7.99
CA ARG A 592 -9.03 9.94 -6.53
C ARG A 592 -7.74 9.26 -6.08
N ASP A 593 -6.70 9.25 -6.92
CA ASP A 593 -5.40 8.64 -6.62
C ASP A 593 -4.39 9.60 -5.97
N ALA A 594 -3.20 9.08 -5.72
CA ALA A 594 -2.02 9.83 -5.25
C ALA A 594 -0.77 9.54 -6.10
N VAL A 595 -0.96 8.95 -7.29
CA VAL A 595 0.14 8.40 -8.11
C VAL A 595 0.22 9.01 -9.50
N LEU A 596 -0.87 9.61 -9.99
CA LEU A 596 -0.85 10.44 -11.19
C LEU A 596 -0.55 11.88 -10.82
N SER A 597 0.27 12.56 -11.61
CA SER A 597 0.59 13.98 -11.45
C SER A 597 -0.56 14.91 -11.83
N PRO A 598 -0.50 16.19 -11.42
CA PRO A 598 -1.48 17.20 -11.84
C PRO A 598 -1.68 17.27 -13.36
N GLU A 599 -0.60 17.17 -14.14
CA GLU A 599 -0.59 17.27 -15.60
C GLU A 599 -1.33 16.09 -16.23
N VAL A 600 -1.02 14.86 -15.79
CA VAL A 600 -1.71 13.65 -16.30
C VAL A 600 -3.18 13.67 -15.91
N ARG A 601 -3.52 14.12 -14.68
CA ARG A 601 -4.90 14.28 -14.24
C ARG A 601 -5.67 15.29 -15.09
N ALA A 602 -5.06 16.43 -15.41
CA ALA A 602 -5.67 17.44 -16.25
C ALA A 602 -5.92 16.92 -17.69
N SER A 603 -5.06 16.03 -18.19
CA SER A 603 -5.17 15.48 -19.54
C SER A 603 -6.27 14.43 -19.73
N ASN A 604 -6.78 13.84 -18.64
CA ASN A 604 -7.73 12.70 -18.63
C ASN A 604 -7.30 11.49 -19.48
N CYS A 605 -6.00 11.33 -19.78
CA CYS A 605 -5.53 10.26 -20.68
C CYS A 605 -5.29 8.92 -19.97
N ALA A 606 -5.34 8.88 -18.63
CA ALA A 606 -5.10 7.66 -17.85
C ALA A 606 -5.86 7.68 -16.52
N MET A 607 -6.35 6.52 -16.08
CA MET A 607 -7.17 6.36 -14.87
C MET A 607 -6.63 5.23 -13.98
N THR A 608 -6.65 5.41 -12.66
CA THR A 608 -6.42 4.32 -11.70
C THR A 608 -7.74 3.62 -11.35
N LEU A 609 -7.91 2.37 -11.79
CA LEU A 609 -9.22 1.70 -11.69
C LEU A 609 -9.67 1.33 -10.27
N CYS A 610 -8.74 1.30 -9.30
CA CYS A 610 -9.10 1.02 -7.91
C CYS A 610 -9.84 2.20 -7.26
N VAL A 611 -9.41 3.44 -7.50
CA VAL A 611 -9.91 4.62 -6.76
C VAL A 611 -10.71 5.59 -7.59
N SER A 612 -10.34 5.82 -8.86
CA SER A 612 -10.90 6.90 -9.65
C SER A 612 -12.29 6.55 -10.18
N ARG A 613 -13.05 7.58 -10.56
CA ARG A 613 -14.40 7.46 -11.13
C ARG A 613 -14.57 8.31 -12.39
N ALA A 614 -15.77 8.37 -12.93
CA ALA A 614 -16.16 9.29 -13.99
C ALA A 614 -16.82 10.53 -13.39
N LYS A 615 -16.51 11.71 -13.93
CA LYS A 615 -17.31 12.93 -13.66
C LYS A 615 -18.62 12.95 -14.46
N GLY A 616 -18.59 12.36 -15.66
CA GLY A 616 -19.76 12.15 -16.52
C GLY A 616 -20.32 10.74 -16.44
N ASP A 617 -21.22 10.40 -17.36
CA ASP A 617 -21.92 9.11 -17.35
C ASP A 617 -21.12 7.97 -17.99
N ARG A 618 -19.98 8.27 -18.65
CA ARG A 618 -19.25 7.29 -19.47
C ARG A 618 -17.75 7.52 -19.50
N ILE A 619 -16.99 6.43 -19.39
CA ILE A 619 -15.54 6.36 -19.61
C ILE A 619 -15.24 5.22 -20.59
N VAL A 620 -14.37 5.47 -21.57
CA VAL A 620 -13.90 4.44 -22.50
C VAL A 620 -12.42 4.16 -22.22
N LEU A 621 -12.09 2.93 -21.84
CA LEU A 621 -10.72 2.47 -21.57
C LEU A 621 -10.09 1.83 -22.81
N ASP A 622 -8.78 1.92 -22.96
CA ASP A 622 -8.02 1.19 -24.00
C ASP A 622 -7.76 -0.29 -23.61
N LEU A 623 -8.83 -1.01 -23.29
CA LEU A 623 -8.83 -2.42 -22.86
C LEU A 623 -9.57 -3.35 -23.82
#